data_AF-A0A6N8R8C9-F1
#
_entry.id   AF-A0A6N8R8C9-F1
#
_cell.length_a   1.000
_cell.length_b   1.000
_cell.length_c   1.000
_cell.angle_alpha   90.00
_cell.angle_beta   90.00
_cell.angle_gamma   90.00
#
_symmetry.space_group_name_H-M   'P 1'
#
loop_
_entity.id
_entity.type
_entity.pdbx_description
1 polymer ?
#
loop_
_entity_poly.entity_id
_entity_poly.type
_entity_poly.pdbx_seq_one_letter_code
_entity_poly.pdbx_strand_id
1 'polypeptide(L)'
;YARFTEGKSELQWLETFYNVARQRGASQQVELPPFAEFWQANQLIEMPENPDSERFIRFADFCRDPQAHPLKTASGKIEIFSQRIADYAYPDCPGHPMWLEPDEWQGNAEPEQLQVLSAHPAHRLHSQLNYSSLRELYAVANREPVTIHPDDAQARGIQDGDTVRLWNARGQILAGAVISEGIKPGVICIHEGAWPD
;
A
#
# COMPACT_ATOMS: atom_id res chain seq x y z
N TYR A 1 -7.16 24.27 -17.57
CA TYR A 1 -5.69 24.21 -17.74
C TYR A 1 -4.98 25.19 -16.81
N ALA A 2 -5.01 26.52 -17.06
CA ALA A 2 -4.31 27.51 -16.23
C ALA A 2 -4.68 27.51 -14.72
N ARG A 3 -5.94 27.23 -14.37
CA ARG A 3 -6.38 27.07 -12.96
C ARG A 3 -5.72 25.88 -12.25
N PHE A 4 -5.44 24.80 -12.98
CA PHE A 4 -4.85 23.58 -12.41
C PHE A 4 -3.32 23.62 -12.40
N THR A 5 -2.72 24.33 -13.37
CA THR A 5 -1.26 24.52 -13.42
C THR A 5 -0.79 25.74 -12.65
N GLU A 6 -1.71 26.59 -12.18
CA GLU A 6 -1.44 27.89 -11.56
C GLU A 6 -0.53 28.80 -12.41
N GLY A 7 -0.54 28.60 -13.73
CA GLY A 7 0.34 29.32 -14.66
C GLY A 7 1.81 28.92 -14.60
N LYS A 8 2.18 27.89 -13.84
CA LYS A 8 3.56 27.38 -13.73
C LYS A 8 3.81 26.26 -14.75
N SER A 9 5.06 26.19 -15.24
CA SER A 9 5.58 25.04 -15.95
C SER A 9 5.87 23.87 -15.00
N GLU A 10 6.11 22.68 -15.55
CA GLU A 10 6.50 21.49 -14.77
C GLU A 10 7.78 21.76 -13.94
N LEU A 11 8.79 22.37 -14.55
CA LEU A 11 10.05 22.68 -13.86
C LEU A 11 9.83 23.70 -12.72
N GLN A 12 8.97 24.69 -12.92
CA GLN A 12 8.61 25.65 -11.87
C GLN A 12 7.85 25.00 -10.71
N TRP A 13 7.04 23.97 -11.00
CA TRP A 13 6.40 23.16 -9.95
C TRP A 13 7.41 22.33 -9.18
N LEU A 14 8.34 21.65 -9.86
CA LEU A 14 9.41 20.89 -9.22
C LEU A 14 10.26 21.77 -8.31
N GLU A 15 10.66 22.95 -8.79
CA GLU A 15 11.40 23.94 -7.99
C GLU A 15 10.58 24.41 -6.77
N THR A 16 9.26 24.63 -6.95
CA THR A 16 8.38 25.00 -5.84
C THR A 16 8.39 23.92 -4.75
N PHE A 17 8.16 22.65 -5.12
CA PHE A 17 8.11 21.54 -4.16
C PHE A 17 9.46 21.32 -3.48
N TYR A 18 10.55 21.40 -4.23
CA TYR A 18 11.89 21.30 -3.71
C TYR A 18 12.18 22.40 -2.67
N ASN A 19 11.84 23.65 -2.97
CA ASN A 19 12.05 24.77 -2.05
C ASN A 19 11.21 24.65 -0.78
N VAL A 20 9.97 24.14 -0.87
CA VAL A 20 9.16 23.82 0.31
C VAL A 20 9.82 22.73 1.16
N ALA A 21 10.33 21.67 0.53
CA ALA A 21 11.06 20.61 1.23
C ALA A 21 12.33 21.14 1.90
N ARG A 22 13.12 21.96 1.20
CA ARG A 22 14.33 22.62 1.73
C ARG A 22 14.03 23.50 2.94
N GLN A 23 12.98 24.31 2.89
CA GLN A 23 12.57 25.15 4.03
C GLN A 23 12.18 24.32 5.25
N ARG A 24 11.45 23.21 5.05
CA ARG A 24 11.08 22.29 6.13
C ARG A 24 12.29 21.53 6.67
N GLY A 25 13.16 21.04 5.79
CA GLY A 25 14.37 20.30 6.14
C GLY A 25 15.33 21.12 7.02
N ALA A 26 15.46 22.41 6.76
CA ALA A 26 16.31 23.30 7.56
C ALA A 26 15.92 23.30 9.05
N SER A 27 14.61 23.19 9.37
CA SER A 27 14.14 23.09 10.76
C SER A 27 14.54 21.78 11.45
N GLN A 28 14.94 20.77 10.68
CA GLN A 28 15.38 19.45 11.11
C GLN A 28 16.88 19.25 10.88
N GLN A 29 17.65 20.34 10.71
CA GLN A 29 19.09 20.30 10.44
C GLN A 29 19.48 19.56 9.15
N VAL A 30 18.55 19.46 8.20
CA VAL A 30 18.80 18.96 6.85
C VAL A 30 19.02 20.15 5.92
N GLU A 31 20.26 20.35 5.47
CA GLU A 31 20.61 21.38 4.49
C GLU A 31 20.51 20.82 3.06
N LEU A 32 19.56 21.35 2.29
CA LEU A 32 19.46 21.06 0.85
C LEU A 32 20.06 22.23 0.05
N PRO A 33 20.84 21.97 -1.02
CA PRO A 33 21.40 23.00 -1.89
C PRO A 33 20.29 23.78 -2.63
N PRO A 34 20.60 24.91 -3.31
CA PRO A 34 19.66 25.56 -4.21
C PRO A 34 19.16 24.61 -5.32
N PHE A 35 17.91 24.77 -5.76
CA PHE A 35 17.28 23.87 -6.73
C PHE A 35 18.11 23.70 -8.02
N ALA A 36 18.67 24.80 -8.56
CA ALA A 36 19.48 24.74 -9.78
C ALA A 36 20.74 23.88 -9.61
N GLU A 37 21.42 23.98 -8.46
CA GLU A 37 22.61 23.17 -8.16
C GLU A 37 22.24 21.70 -7.98
N PHE A 38 21.18 21.41 -7.22
CA PHE A 38 20.64 20.06 -7.07
C PHE A 38 20.29 19.43 -8.42
N TRP A 39 19.53 20.17 -9.24
CA TRP A 39 19.04 19.71 -10.52
C TRP A 39 20.18 19.43 -11.51
N GLN A 40 21.18 20.30 -11.54
CA GLN A 40 22.36 20.11 -12.40
C GLN A 40 23.25 18.96 -11.92
N ALA A 41 23.41 18.79 -10.61
CA ALA A 41 24.20 17.70 -10.05
C ALA A 41 23.59 16.33 -10.37
N ASN A 42 22.25 16.23 -10.34
CA ASN A 42 21.50 14.99 -10.60
C ASN A 42 22.02 13.80 -9.75
N GLN A 43 22.27 14.06 -8.47
CA GLN A 43 22.76 13.09 -7.49
C GLN A 43 21.73 12.91 -6.38
N LEU A 44 21.78 11.73 -5.74
CA LEU A 44 21.00 11.46 -4.53
C LEU A 44 21.50 12.35 -3.38
N ILE A 45 20.56 12.90 -2.62
CA ILE A 45 20.87 13.53 -1.33
C ILE A 45 20.49 12.53 -0.25
N GLU A 46 21.49 11.99 0.43
CA GLU A 46 21.30 11.11 1.57
C GLU A 46 20.94 11.95 2.80
N MET A 47 19.84 11.59 3.45
CA MET A 47 19.48 12.20 4.74
C MET A 47 20.40 11.59 5.81
N PRO A 48 21.00 12.39 6.69
CA PRO A 48 21.87 11.85 7.73
C PRO A 48 21.08 10.91 8.63
N GLU A 49 21.67 9.75 8.91
CA GLU A 49 21.13 8.82 9.90
C GLU A 49 21.18 9.48 11.29
N ASN A 50 20.13 9.27 12.08
CA ASN A 50 20.11 9.67 13.47
C ASN A 50 20.31 8.43 14.35
N PRO A 51 21.48 8.27 15.02
CA PRO A 51 21.75 7.13 15.90
C PRO A 51 20.73 6.96 17.02
N ASP A 52 20.06 8.03 17.46
CA ASP A 52 19.01 7.95 18.46
C ASP A 52 17.72 7.33 17.90
N SER A 53 17.44 7.54 16.61
CA SER A 53 16.32 6.89 15.92
C SER A 53 16.52 5.38 15.84
N GLU A 54 17.76 4.91 15.62
CA GLU A 54 18.07 3.47 15.60
C GLU A 54 17.87 2.80 16.97
N ARG A 55 18.07 3.56 18.05
CA ARG A 55 17.93 3.08 19.43
C ARG A 55 16.50 3.22 19.95
N PHE A 56 15.62 3.87 19.20
CA PHE A 56 14.24 4.10 19.62
C PHE A 56 13.47 2.78 19.72
N ILE A 57 13.10 2.42 20.95
CA ILE A 57 12.20 1.30 21.21
C ILE A 57 10.86 1.87 21.64
N ARG A 58 9.83 1.67 20.81
CA ARG A 58 8.47 2.09 21.12
C ARG A 58 8.04 1.50 22.46
N PHE A 59 7.59 2.36 23.38
CA PHE A 59 7.13 2.02 24.74
C PHE A 59 8.21 1.54 25.75
N ALA A 60 9.51 1.74 25.47
CA ALA A 60 10.57 1.34 26.40
C ALA A 60 10.42 1.91 27.82
N ASP A 61 10.07 3.19 27.95
CA ASP A 61 9.90 3.83 29.25
C ASP A 61 8.68 3.28 30.01
N PHE A 62 7.58 3.00 29.31
CA PHE A 62 6.41 2.30 29.90
C PHE A 62 6.79 0.90 30.39
N CYS A 63 7.56 0.14 29.62
CA CYS A 63 8.02 -1.19 30.02
C CYS A 63 8.95 -1.12 31.25
N ARG A 64 9.73 -0.05 31.40
CA ARG A 64 10.66 0.16 32.53
C ARG A 64 9.94 0.63 33.79
N ASP A 65 9.03 1.60 33.66
CA ASP A 65 8.23 2.14 34.75
C ASP A 65 6.82 2.55 34.25
N PRO A 66 5.84 1.64 34.31
CA PRO A 66 4.50 1.90 33.82
C PRO A 66 3.69 2.86 34.71
N GLN A 67 4.14 3.12 35.94
CA GLN A 67 3.47 4.07 36.83
C GLN A 67 3.88 5.51 36.51
N ALA A 68 5.17 5.73 36.26
CA ALA A 68 5.69 7.03 35.85
C ALA A 68 5.39 7.37 34.39
N HIS A 69 5.30 6.35 33.52
CA HIS A 69 5.06 6.50 32.08
C HIS A 69 3.82 5.72 31.60
N PRO A 70 2.61 6.00 32.13
CA PRO A 70 1.41 5.27 31.74
C PRO A 70 1.04 5.52 30.28
N LEU A 71 0.45 4.51 29.64
CA LEU A 71 -0.14 4.66 28.32
C LEU A 71 -1.42 5.51 28.38
N LYS A 72 -1.80 6.10 27.24
CA LYS A 72 -3.03 6.90 27.12
C LYS A 72 -4.28 6.02 26.97
N THR A 73 -4.45 5.06 27.86
CA THR A 73 -5.61 4.16 27.97
C THR A 73 -6.34 4.38 29.30
N ALA A 74 -7.51 3.78 29.50
CA ALA A 74 -8.28 3.98 30.74
C ALA A 74 -7.55 3.39 31.95
N SER A 75 -6.84 2.27 31.76
CA SER A 75 -6.05 1.61 32.80
C SER A 75 -4.61 2.14 32.94
N GLY A 76 -4.14 2.98 32.02
CA GLY A 76 -2.72 3.36 31.91
C GLY A 76 -1.83 2.25 31.36
N LYS A 77 -2.39 1.10 30.92
CA LYS A 77 -1.67 -0.10 30.45
C LYS A 77 -2.12 -0.52 29.05
N ILE A 78 -1.49 -1.57 28.50
CA ILE A 78 -1.99 -2.27 27.32
C ILE A 78 -3.28 -3.02 27.72
N GLU A 79 -4.38 -2.73 27.03
CA GLU A 79 -5.69 -3.32 27.32
C GLU A 79 -5.89 -4.57 26.44
N ILE A 80 -5.63 -5.76 27.00
CA ILE A 80 -6.01 -7.04 26.35
C ILE A 80 -7.53 -7.16 26.25
N PHE A 81 -8.24 -6.62 27.25
CA PHE A 81 -9.68 -6.44 27.27
C PHE A 81 -10.01 -4.97 27.46
N SER A 82 -10.86 -4.40 26.62
CA SER A 82 -11.36 -3.03 26.73
C SER A 82 -12.84 -3.04 27.10
N GLN A 83 -13.14 -2.70 28.36
CA GLN A 83 -14.53 -2.58 28.84
C GLN A 83 -15.33 -1.57 28.02
N ARG A 84 -14.70 -0.46 27.63
CA ARG A 84 -15.33 0.57 26.80
C ARG A 84 -15.85 0.02 25.46
N ILE A 85 -15.09 -0.86 24.81
CA ILE A 85 -15.52 -1.50 23.56
C ILE A 85 -16.63 -2.51 23.85
N ALA A 86 -16.48 -3.33 24.89
CA ALA A 86 -17.50 -4.31 25.29
C ALA A 86 -18.87 -3.65 25.59
N ASP A 87 -18.87 -2.47 26.21
CA ASP A 87 -20.09 -1.72 26.56
C ASP A 87 -20.88 -1.23 25.35
N TYR A 88 -20.25 -1.10 24.16
CA TYR A 88 -20.96 -0.76 22.93
C TYR A 88 -21.82 -1.91 22.39
N ALA A 89 -21.58 -3.14 22.86
CA ALA A 89 -22.31 -4.35 22.45
C ALA A 89 -22.38 -4.53 20.92
N TYR A 90 -21.32 -4.14 20.20
CA TYR A 90 -21.21 -4.36 18.77
C TYR A 90 -20.94 -5.84 18.46
N PRO A 91 -21.77 -6.50 17.62
CA PRO A 91 -21.61 -7.92 17.34
C PRO A 91 -20.32 -8.25 16.58
N ASP A 92 -19.77 -7.29 15.85
CA ASP A 92 -18.57 -7.39 15.01
C ASP A 92 -17.31 -6.81 15.66
N CYS A 93 -17.39 -6.30 16.91
CA CYS A 93 -16.27 -5.69 17.61
C CYS A 93 -16.32 -5.99 19.13
N PRO A 94 -15.98 -7.23 19.55
CA PRO A 94 -15.95 -7.60 20.96
C PRO A 94 -14.82 -6.89 21.72
N GLY A 95 -14.96 -6.83 23.05
CA GLY A 95 -14.00 -6.14 23.93
C GLY A 95 -12.59 -6.76 23.99
N HIS A 96 -12.34 -7.90 23.37
CA HIS A 96 -11.04 -8.55 23.27
C HIS A 96 -10.89 -9.25 21.90
N PRO A 97 -9.66 -9.62 21.48
CA PRO A 97 -9.47 -10.36 20.24
C PRO A 97 -10.27 -11.66 20.20
N MET A 98 -10.97 -11.87 19.09
CA MET A 98 -11.78 -13.06 18.81
C MET A 98 -11.71 -13.38 17.32
N TRP A 99 -11.87 -14.66 16.97
CA TRP A 99 -12.18 -15.04 15.60
C TRP A 99 -13.66 -14.74 15.34
N LEU A 100 -13.91 -13.95 14.30
CA LEU A 100 -15.24 -13.71 13.74
C LEU A 100 -15.18 -14.15 12.28
N GLU A 101 -16.15 -14.93 11.84
CA GLU A 101 -16.17 -15.42 10.47
C GLU A 101 -16.42 -14.27 9.49
N PRO A 102 -15.59 -14.09 8.44
CA PRO A 102 -15.82 -13.07 7.42
C PRO A 102 -17.01 -13.41 6.52
N ASP A 103 -17.62 -12.39 5.92
CA ASP A 103 -18.77 -12.57 5.01
C ASP A 103 -18.43 -13.43 3.78
N GLU A 104 -17.27 -13.21 3.15
CA GLU A 104 -16.77 -13.96 1.99
C GLU A 104 -15.29 -14.32 2.21
N TRP A 105 -14.96 -15.61 2.28
CA TRP A 105 -13.61 -16.11 2.49
C TRP A 105 -13.42 -17.52 1.92
N GLN A 106 -12.18 -18.05 1.96
CA GLN A 106 -11.89 -19.38 1.39
C GLN A 106 -12.76 -20.51 1.96
N GLY A 107 -13.24 -20.41 3.21
CA GLY A 107 -14.04 -21.45 3.85
C GLY A 107 -15.52 -21.49 3.44
N ASN A 108 -16.05 -20.43 2.84
CA ASN A 108 -17.42 -20.38 2.32
C ASN A 108 -17.48 -20.05 0.81
N ALA A 109 -16.34 -20.11 0.12
CA ALA A 109 -16.24 -19.92 -1.31
C ALA A 109 -16.84 -21.12 -2.07
N GLU A 110 -17.56 -20.83 -3.16
CA GLU A 110 -18.00 -21.85 -4.11
C GLU A 110 -16.80 -22.48 -4.84
N PRO A 111 -16.87 -23.73 -5.33
CA PRO A 111 -15.71 -24.45 -5.88
C PRO A 111 -14.93 -23.73 -7.00
N GLU A 112 -15.58 -22.86 -7.76
CA GLU A 112 -14.96 -22.12 -8.88
C GLU A 112 -14.41 -20.74 -8.47
N GLN A 113 -14.72 -20.27 -7.26
CA GLN A 113 -14.32 -18.97 -6.76
C GLN A 113 -12.86 -18.99 -6.28
N LEU A 114 -12.15 -17.90 -6.57
CA LEU A 114 -10.77 -17.68 -6.16
C LEU A 114 -10.71 -16.49 -5.20
N GLN A 115 -9.86 -16.57 -4.18
CA GLN A 115 -9.60 -15.44 -3.30
C GLN A 115 -8.76 -14.40 -4.04
N VAL A 116 -9.19 -13.13 -3.98
CA VAL A 116 -8.47 -12.02 -4.62
C VAL A 116 -7.63 -11.29 -3.58
N LEU A 117 -6.34 -11.14 -3.86
CA LEU A 117 -5.44 -10.22 -3.17
C LEU A 117 -5.31 -8.93 -3.98
N SER A 118 -5.51 -7.80 -3.30
CA SER A 118 -5.32 -6.45 -3.85
C SER A 118 -4.11 -5.74 -3.23
N ALA A 119 -2.96 -6.43 -3.24
CA ALA A 119 -1.73 -5.92 -2.63
C ALA A 119 -1.22 -4.65 -3.33
N HIS A 120 -0.44 -3.84 -2.61
CA HIS A 120 0.16 -2.64 -3.18
C HIS A 120 1.08 -2.98 -4.38
N PRO A 121 1.08 -2.16 -5.45
CA PRO A 121 1.89 -2.39 -6.65
C PRO A 121 3.37 -2.10 -6.42
N ALA A 122 4.24 -2.85 -7.11
CA ALA A 122 5.70 -2.64 -7.08
C ALA A 122 6.17 -1.42 -7.88
N HIS A 123 5.46 -1.05 -8.95
CA HIS A 123 5.89 -0.03 -9.92
C HIS A 123 5.09 1.26 -9.84
N ARG A 124 4.26 1.43 -8.80
CA ARG A 124 3.41 2.59 -8.59
C ARG A 124 3.32 2.93 -7.11
N LEU A 125 2.93 4.16 -6.82
CA LEU A 125 2.38 4.52 -5.53
C LEU A 125 0.87 4.61 -5.68
N HIS A 126 0.17 3.55 -5.29
CA HIS A 126 -1.26 3.38 -5.58
C HIS A 126 -1.52 3.52 -7.10
N SER A 127 -2.30 4.53 -7.49
CA SER A 127 -2.65 4.83 -8.87
C SER A 127 -1.70 5.81 -9.56
N GLN A 128 -0.78 6.43 -8.81
CA GLN A 128 0.19 7.36 -9.37
C GLN A 128 1.11 6.60 -10.32
N LEU A 129 1.43 7.23 -11.45
CA LEU A 129 2.28 6.68 -12.50
C LEU A 129 1.67 5.51 -13.33
N ASN A 130 0.39 5.15 -13.11
CA ASN A 130 -0.26 4.12 -13.92
C ASN A 130 -0.34 4.49 -15.43
N TYR A 131 -0.33 5.79 -15.76
CA TYR A 131 -0.25 6.28 -17.15
C TYR A 131 1.12 6.85 -17.52
N SER A 132 2.18 6.35 -16.88
CA SER A 132 3.56 6.65 -17.26
C SER A 132 4.17 5.51 -18.08
N SER A 133 5.33 5.74 -18.68
CA SER A 133 6.10 4.70 -19.36
C SER A 133 6.48 3.53 -18.44
N LEU A 134 6.45 3.69 -17.12
CA LEU A 134 6.65 2.57 -16.18
C LEU A 134 5.62 1.45 -16.35
N ARG A 135 4.43 1.75 -16.90
CA ARG A 135 3.41 0.74 -17.19
C ARG A 135 3.88 -0.31 -18.21
N GLU A 136 4.77 0.06 -19.11
CA GLU A 136 5.34 -0.84 -20.12
C GLU A 136 6.16 -1.97 -19.50
N LEU A 137 6.61 -1.82 -18.24
CA LEU A 137 7.42 -2.82 -17.55
C LEU A 137 6.61 -4.03 -17.05
N TYR A 138 5.31 -3.86 -16.83
CA TYR A 138 4.50 -4.88 -16.14
C TYR A 138 3.15 -5.17 -16.81
N ALA A 139 2.66 -4.31 -17.70
CA ALA A 139 1.38 -4.54 -18.35
C ALA A 139 1.43 -5.77 -19.26
N VAL A 140 0.40 -6.60 -19.22
CA VAL A 140 0.26 -7.79 -20.04
C VAL A 140 -0.92 -7.59 -20.98
N ALA A 141 -0.69 -7.71 -22.29
CA ALA A 141 -1.69 -7.39 -23.32
C ALA A 141 -2.34 -6.00 -23.13
N ASN A 142 -1.57 -5.01 -22.68
CA ASN A 142 -2.04 -3.66 -22.35
C ASN A 142 -3.10 -3.62 -21.23
N ARG A 143 -3.10 -4.61 -20.32
CA ARG A 143 -3.96 -4.71 -19.13
C ARG A 143 -3.12 -4.82 -17.86
N GLU A 144 -3.75 -4.55 -16.71
CA GLU A 144 -3.12 -4.83 -15.41
C GLU A 144 -2.87 -6.35 -15.28
N PRO A 145 -1.69 -6.79 -14.81
CA PRO A 145 -1.40 -8.19 -14.62
C PRO A 145 -2.21 -8.77 -13.46
N VAL A 146 -2.75 -9.97 -13.66
CA VAL A 146 -3.25 -10.83 -12.59
C VAL A 146 -2.33 -12.04 -12.47
N THR A 147 -1.77 -12.24 -11.27
CA THR A 147 -0.97 -13.43 -10.96
C THR A 147 -1.89 -14.61 -10.65
N ILE A 148 -1.65 -15.74 -11.31
CA ILE A 148 -2.45 -16.96 -11.21
C ILE A 148 -1.51 -18.16 -10.99
N HIS A 149 -1.89 -19.07 -10.08
CA HIS A 149 -1.14 -20.31 -9.88
C HIS A 149 -1.25 -21.23 -11.12
N PRO A 150 -0.20 -22.00 -11.51
CA PRO A 150 -0.25 -22.90 -12.65
C PRO A 150 -1.44 -23.87 -12.66
N ASP A 151 -1.78 -24.49 -11.53
CA ASP A 151 -2.92 -25.42 -11.44
C ASP A 151 -4.26 -24.74 -11.73
N ASP A 152 -4.46 -23.51 -11.23
CA ASP A 152 -5.68 -22.74 -11.43
C ASP A 152 -5.81 -22.26 -12.88
N ALA A 153 -4.67 -21.90 -13.49
CA ALA A 153 -4.59 -21.53 -14.90
C ALA A 153 -4.88 -22.75 -15.79
N GLN A 154 -4.26 -23.89 -15.52
CA GLN A 154 -4.47 -25.15 -16.24
C GLN A 154 -5.93 -25.61 -16.18
N ALA A 155 -6.54 -25.57 -14.99
CA ALA A 155 -7.95 -25.95 -14.79
C ALA A 155 -8.91 -25.09 -15.63
N ARG A 156 -8.50 -23.86 -16.00
CA ARG A 156 -9.29 -22.89 -16.76
C ARG A 156 -8.83 -22.73 -18.21
N GLY A 157 -7.79 -23.46 -18.64
CA GLY A 157 -7.22 -23.34 -19.98
C GLY A 157 -6.56 -21.99 -20.25
N ILE A 158 -6.07 -21.31 -19.22
CA ILE A 158 -5.40 -20.00 -19.30
C ILE A 158 -3.90 -20.21 -19.52
N GLN A 159 -3.33 -19.48 -20.46
CA GLN A 159 -1.89 -19.42 -20.72
C GLN A 159 -1.31 -18.08 -20.26
N ASP A 160 0.01 -18.05 -20.05
CA ASP A 160 0.72 -16.82 -19.72
C ASP A 160 0.56 -15.81 -20.87
N GLY A 161 0.28 -14.55 -20.53
CA GLY A 161 0.03 -13.50 -21.53
C GLY A 161 -1.42 -13.36 -21.99
N ASP A 162 -2.30 -14.32 -21.67
CA ASP A 162 -3.70 -14.25 -22.08
C ASP A 162 -4.44 -13.07 -21.45
N THR A 163 -5.36 -12.46 -22.20
CA THR A 163 -6.34 -11.54 -21.60
C THR A 163 -7.45 -12.35 -20.95
N VAL A 164 -7.61 -12.19 -19.63
CA VAL A 164 -8.60 -12.89 -18.81
C VAL A 164 -9.65 -11.92 -18.27
N ARG A 165 -10.84 -12.47 -17.99
CA ARG A 165 -11.94 -11.72 -17.35
C ARG A 165 -12.09 -12.16 -15.90
N LEU A 166 -11.86 -11.25 -14.97
CA LEU A 166 -12.16 -11.44 -13.54
C LEU A 166 -13.54 -10.88 -13.25
N TRP A 167 -14.39 -11.63 -12.55
CA TRP A 167 -15.77 -11.23 -12.34
C TRP A 167 -16.40 -11.86 -11.11
N ASN A 168 -17.46 -11.22 -10.60
CA ASN A 168 -18.41 -11.76 -9.63
C ASN A 168 -19.79 -11.10 -9.86
N ALA A 169 -20.74 -11.28 -8.93
CA ALA A 169 -22.07 -10.67 -9.04
C ALA A 169 -22.08 -9.13 -8.96
N ARG A 170 -20.98 -8.49 -8.51
CA ARG A 170 -20.87 -7.04 -8.27
C ARG A 170 -20.19 -6.30 -9.41
N GLY A 171 -19.39 -6.98 -10.24
CA GLY A 171 -18.68 -6.35 -11.34
C GLY A 171 -17.73 -7.29 -12.07
N GLN A 172 -17.04 -6.74 -13.07
CA GLN A 172 -16.05 -7.45 -13.87
C GLN A 172 -14.98 -6.51 -14.42
N ILE A 173 -13.79 -7.06 -14.66
CA ILE A 173 -12.64 -6.36 -15.25
C ILE A 173 -11.91 -7.28 -16.23
N LEU A 174 -11.07 -6.69 -17.09
CA LEU A 174 -10.09 -7.41 -17.91
C LEU A 174 -8.70 -7.26 -17.29
N ALA A 175 -7.93 -8.34 -17.29
CA ALA A 175 -6.55 -8.39 -16.79
C ALA A 175 -5.69 -9.25 -17.74
N GLY A 176 -4.37 -9.11 -17.68
CA GLY A 176 -3.45 -9.99 -18.40
C GLY A 176 -2.89 -11.06 -17.47
N ALA A 177 -2.92 -12.33 -17.87
CA ALA A 177 -2.49 -13.44 -17.04
C ALA A 177 -0.96 -13.48 -16.88
N VAL A 178 -0.50 -13.59 -15.63
CA VAL A 178 0.88 -13.91 -15.27
C VAL A 178 0.87 -15.21 -14.47
N ILE A 179 1.40 -16.28 -15.04
CA ILE A 179 1.42 -17.60 -14.38
C ILE A 179 2.66 -17.69 -13.48
N SER A 180 2.45 -18.03 -12.20
CA SER A 180 3.55 -18.11 -11.23
C SER A 180 3.27 -19.09 -10.09
N GLU A 181 4.27 -19.90 -9.73
CA GLU A 181 4.26 -20.71 -8.50
C GLU A 181 4.44 -19.87 -7.21
N GLY A 182 4.68 -18.56 -7.34
CA GLY A 182 4.84 -17.64 -6.21
C GLY A 182 3.53 -17.26 -5.51
N ILE A 183 2.38 -17.74 -6.00
CA ILE A 183 1.05 -17.53 -5.40
C ILE A 183 0.42 -18.87 -5.03
N LYS A 184 -0.38 -18.91 -3.97
CA LYS A 184 -1.02 -20.15 -3.50
C LYS A 184 -2.15 -20.59 -4.46
N PRO A 185 -2.35 -21.90 -4.71
CA PRO A 185 -3.57 -22.39 -5.38
C PRO A 185 -4.85 -21.89 -4.71
N GLY A 186 -5.85 -21.53 -5.51
CA GLY A 186 -7.10 -20.93 -5.07
C GLY A 186 -7.03 -19.42 -4.81
N VAL A 187 -5.87 -18.78 -5.05
CA VAL A 187 -5.62 -17.36 -4.80
C VAL A 187 -5.08 -16.69 -6.07
N ILE A 188 -5.60 -15.51 -6.39
CA ILE A 188 -5.10 -14.64 -7.45
C ILE A 188 -4.72 -13.28 -6.87
N CYS A 189 -3.74 -12.61 -7.47
CA CYS A 189 -3.33 -11.27 -7.07
C CYS A 189 -3.49 -10.30 -8.22
N ILE A 190 -4.21 -9.22 -8.01
CA ILE A 190 -4.26 -8.06 -8.90
C ILE A 190 -4.01 -6.82 -8.06
N HIS A 191 -2.95 -6.08 -8.39
CA HIS A 191 -2.51 -4.97 -7.55
C HIS A 191 -3.50 -3.81 -7.56
N GLU A 192 -3.64 -3.11 -6.43
CA GLU A 192 -4.47 -1.92 -6.35
C GLU A 192 -3.93 -0.77 -7.22
N GLY A 193 -4.80 0.22 -7.46
CA GLY A 193 -4.41 1.48 -8.10
C GLY A 193 -4.41 1.46 -9.63
N ALA A 194 -4.69 0.32 -10.28
CA ALA A 194 -4.91 0.29 -11.72
C ALA A 194 -6.11 1.18 -12.10
N TRP A 195 -5.93 2.09 -13.05
CA TRP A 195 -7.02 2.91 -13.56
C TRP A 195 -7.93 2.07 -14.48
N PRO A 196 -9.26 2.30 -14.46
CA PRO A 196 -10.16 1.65 -15.39
C PRO A 196 -9.79 1.96 -16.84
N ASP A 197 -9.74 0.92 -17.67
CA ASP A 197 -9.52 1.03 -19.11
C ASP A 197 -10.76 1.52 -19.88
#